data_AF-A0AAW2AH43-F1
#
_entry.id   AF-A0AAW2AH43-F1
#
_cell.length_a   1.000
_cell.length_b   1.000
_cell.length_c   1.000
_cell.angle_alpha   90.00
_cell.angle_beta   90.00
_cell.angle_gamma   90.00
#
_symmetry.space_group_name_H-M   'P 1'
#
loop_
_entity.id
_entity.type
_entity.pdbx_description
1 polymer ?
#
loop_
_entity_poly.entity_id
_entity_poly.type
_entity_poly.pdbx_seq_one_letter_code
_entity_poly.pdbx_strand_id
1 'polypeptide(L)'
;MPAQPAAREPEEEMETEADSEVPQTNGEVEEERERERGEAEETMEESGEERDSDLEDSEAEEEEEEEEESSEMDDEDCERRRSQCLDEMSDLEKQFLELKDKLFQERLNQVKMKLEEVLTGKAAEYREPLATLQQNLQQRTQVAGVYRELCLQVVQHKHECEVQGAKQHLESERTLLFDAMKTELLEKIRRLEEDKQSSEWWNDDEKIKKCKRRSHLIRSDRKKKAALVSGPYIVYMLRDIDILEDWTAIKKAKAALMPLKKKADNRQVSVRYEDGALFYDGERFSKGSSVVLEVNDNSPAQVVITGISAGEVWFKRTDGTKTKIYVSQLQKGKHAIRKA
;
A
#
# COMPACT_ATOMS: atom_id res chain seq x y z
N MET A 1 -48.14 4.33 -4.41
CA MET A 1 -47.52 3.84 -3.16
C MET A 1 -48.47 2.80 -2.59
N PRO A 2 -48.13 1.51 -2.72
CA PRO A 2 -47.49 0.71 -1.65
C PRO A 2 -46.50 -0.33 -2.24
N ALA A 3 -45.68 -1.14 -1.56
CA ALA A 3 -45.21 -1.28 -0.18
C ALA A 3 -43.78 -1.88 -0.30
N GLN A 4 -42.85 -1.44 0.54
CA GLN A 4 -41.51 -2.05 0.65
C GLN A 4 -41.60 -3.39 1.39
N PRO A 5 -40.86 -4.43 0.98
CA PRO A 5 -40.56 -5.54 1.86
C PRO A 5 -39.31 -5.26 2.71
N ALA A 6 -39.37 -5.79 3.94
CA ALA A 6 -38.46 -5.55 5.05
C ALA A 6 -37.07 -6.19 4.90
N ALA A 7 -36.16 -5.70 5.74
CA ALA A 7 -34.74 -6.05 5.84
C ALA A 7 -34.51 -7.55 6.06
N ARG A 8 -33.54 -8.09 5.33
CA ARG A 8 -33.01 -9.45 5.47
C ARG A 8 -31.76 -9.38 6.36
N GLU A 9 -31.76 -10.19 7.42
CA GLU A 9 -30.63 -10.36 8.34
C GLU A 9 -29.43 -11.03 7.62
N PRO A 10 -28.18 -10.80 8.08
CA PRO A 10 -26.99 -11.26 7.37
C PRO A 10 -26.79 -12.77 7.55
N GLU A 11 -26.76 -13.49 6.44
CA GLU A 11 -26.37 -14.90 6.38
C GLU A 11 -24.85 -15.02 6.62
N GLU A 12 -24.48 -16.00 7.44
CA GLU A 12 -23.12 -16.30 7.89
C GLU A 12 -22.18 -16.63 6.72
N GLU A 13 -21.08 -15.89 6.59
CA GLU A 13 -20.02 -16.16 5.63
C GLU A 13 -19.23 -17.41 6.06
N MET A 14 -19.36 -18.49 5.30
CA MET A 14 -18.56 -19.70 5.43
C MET A 14 -17.19 -19.45 4.79
N GLU A 15 -16.19 -19.15 5.62
CA GLU A 15 -14.78 -19.05 5.20
C GLU A 15 -14.27 -20.43 4.77
N THR A 16 -14.04 -20.62 3.47
CA THR A 16 -13.20 -21.71 2.97
C THR A 16 -11.78 -21.20 2.84
N GLU A 17 -10.93 -21.60 3.79
CA GLU A 17 -9.48 -21.49 3.66
C GLU A 17 -9.01 -22.29 2.45
N ALA A 18 -8.40 -21.60 1.48
CA ALA A 18 -7.67 -22.21 0.39
C ALA A 18 -6.25 -21.62 0.38
N ASP A 19 -5.32 -22.37 0.94
CA ASP A 19 -3.89 -22.18 0.75
C ASP A 19 -3.57 -22.23 -0.76
N SER A 20 -2.88 -21.20 -1.24
CA SER A 20 -2.14 -21.23 -2.50
C SER A 20 -0.92 -20.33 -2.36
N GLU A 21 0.15 -20.94 -1.86
CA GLU A 21 1.50 -20.43 -1.98
C GLU A 21 1.83 -20.21 -3.46
N VAL A 22 2.05 -18.95 -3.84
CA VAL A 22 2.65 -18.60 -5.13
C VAL A 22 4.14 -18.34 -4.88
N PRO A 23 5.07 -19.01 -5.59
CA PRO A 23 6.49 -18.77 -5.38
C PRO A 23 6.90 -17.45 -6.04
N GLN A 24 7.29 -16.46 -5.23
CA GLN A 24 7.99 -15.28 -5.71
C GLN A 24 9.44 -15.66 -6.00
N THR A 25 9.78 -15.70 -7.29
CA THR A 25 11.14 -15.88 -7.77
C THR A 25 11.98 -14.65 -7.44
N ASN A 26 13.05 -14.86 -6.68
CA ASN A 26 14.13 -13.91 -6.50
C ASN A 26 14.82 -13.65 -7.85
N GLY A 27 14.84 -12.39 -8.26
CA GLY A 27 15.70 -11.87 -9.29
C GLY A 27 16.38 -10.62 -8.74
N GLU A 28 17.36 -10.81 -7.86
CA GLU A 28 18.35 -9.79 -7.55
C GLU A 28 19.25 -9.67 -8.78
N VAL A 29 19.14 -8.56 -9.50
CA VAL A 29 20.17 -8.15 -10.46
C VAL A 29 20.97 -7.07 -9.75
N GLU A 30 22.19 -7.45 -9.37
CA GLU A 30 23.22 -6.52 -8.92
C GLU A 30 23.49 -5.50 -10.04
N GLU A 31 23.47 -4.22 -9.69
CA GLU A 31 23.91 -3.15 -10.58
C GLU A 31 25.44 -3.07 -10.49
N GLU A 32 26.11 -3.78 -11.41
CA GLU A 32 27.52 -3.57 -11.69
C GLU A 32 27.75 -2.13 -12.18
N ARG A 33 28.63 -1.42 -11.47
CA ARG A 33 29.15 -0.11 -11.88
C ARG A 33 30.04 -0.29 -13.11
N GLU A 34 29.47 -0.13 -14.30
CA GLU A 34 30.25 0.10 -15.51
C GLU A 34 30.80 1.53 -15.50
N ARG A 35 32.13 1.63 -15.47
CA ARG A 35 32.90 2.82 -15.81
C ARG A 35 33.43 2.64 -17.23
N GLU A 36 32.86 3.35 -18.20
CA GLU A 36 33.51 3.70 -19.47
C GLU A 36 33.22 5.19 -19.73
N ARG A 37 34.22 6.06 -19.72
CA ARG A 37 35.14 6.42 -20.83
C ARG A 37 34.40 7.08 -22.01
N GLY A 38 34.48 8.41 -22.03
CA GLY A 38 34.24 9.33 -23.15
C GLY A 38 34.60 10.74 -22.68
N GLU A 39 35.79 11.25 -23.01
CA GLU A 39 36.00 12.25 -24.06
C GLU A 39 35.36 13.60 -23.68
N ALA A 40 36.07 14.45 -22.94
CA ALA A 40 36.98 15.47 -23.48
C ALA A 40 36.25 16.52 -24.33
N GLU A 41 35.78 17.60 -23.69
CA GLU A 41 35.80 18.92 -24.32
C GLU A 41 35.92 20.03 -23.29
N GLU A 42 36.65 21.06 -23.71
CA GLU A 42 37.35 22.06 -22.94
C GLU A 42 36.43 23.14 -22.36
N THR A 43 36.54 23.37 -21.05
CA THR A 43 36.13 24.64 -20.42
C THR A 43 37.39 25.32 -19.89
N MET A 44 37.90 26.23 -20.70
CA MET A 44 38.93 27.20 -20.38
C MET A 44 38.39 28.17 -19.32
N GLU A 45 38.75 27.97 -18.05
CA GLU A 45 38.57 28.97 -17.01
C GLU A 45 39.86 29.16 -16.20
N GLU A 46 40.41 30.37 -16.38
CA GLU A 46 41.07 31.20 -15.38
C GLU A 46 42.22 30.60 -14.57
N SER A 47 43.43 30.74 -15.14
CA SER A 47 44.70 30.63 -14.41
C SER A 47 44.79 31.73 -13.36
N GLY A 48 44.48 31.40 -12.10
CA GLY A 48 44.86 32.20 -10.94
C GLY A 48 46.36 32.13 -10.71
N GLU A 49 47.11 33.04 -11.33
CA GLU A 49 48.49 33.31 -10.94
C GLU A 49 48.51 34.38 -9.84
N GLU A 50 48.70 33.96 -8.60
CA GLU A 50 49.22 34.85 -7.56
C GLU A 50 50.72 35.01 -7.81
N ARG A 51 51.10 36.12 -8.45
CA ARG A 51 52.49 36.57 -8.56
C ARG A 51 52.71 37.70 -7.57
N ASP A 52 53.29 37.33 -6.43
CA ASP A 52 53.94 38.23 -5.50
C ASP A 52 55.17 38.81 -6.20
N SER A 53 55.13 40.11 -6.51
CA SER A 53 56.25 40.84 -7.08
C SER A 53 56.78 41.81 -6.02
N ASP A 54 57.57 41.29 -5.09
CA ASP A 54 58.50 42.07 -4.28
C ASP A 54 59.55 42.69 -5.22
N LEU A 55 59.34 43.96 -5.56
CA LEU A 55 60.34 44.81 -6.21
C LEU A 55 61.34 45.25 -5.14
N GLU A 56 62.43 44.48 -5.00
CA GLU A 56 63.64 44.96 -4.34
C GLU A 56 64.24 46.12 -5.14
N ASP A 57 64.18 47.29 -4.49
CA ASP A 57 64.96 48.49 -4.68
C ASP A 57 66.41 48.18 -5.11
N SER A 58 66.66 48.25 -6.41
CA SER A 58 68.00 48.20 -6.98
C SER A 58 68.35 49.62 -7.41
N GLU A 59 69.07 50.31 -6.53
CA GLU A 59 69.75 51.57 -6.80
C GLU A 59 70.59 51.43 -8.08
N ALA A 60 70.06 51.94 -9.19
CA ALA A 60 70.81 52.06 -10.43
C ALA A 60 71.68 53.32 -10.29
N GLU A 61 72.97 53.10 -10.03
CA GLU A 61 73.96 54.17 -10.13
C GLU A 61 73.94 54.74 -11.55
N GLU A 62 73.78 56.06 -11.63
CA GLU A 62 73.89 56.85 -12.85
C GLU A 62 75.37 56.84 -13.31
N GLU A 63 75.73 55.88 -14.17
CA GLU A 63 76.91 55.99 -15.01
C GLU A 63 76.52 56.70 -16.31
N GLU A 64 76.84 57.99 -16.38
CA GLU A 64 76.96 58.74 -17.62
C GLU A 64 78.10 58.13 -18.46
N GLU A 65 77.76 57.22 -19.37
CA GLU A 65 78.59 56.95 -20.54
C GLU A 65 77.97 57.67 -21.75
N GLU A 66 78.49 58.86 -22.01
CA GLU A 66 78.60 59.34 -23.38
C GLU A 66 79.41 58.31 -24.16
N GLU A 67 78.83 57.69 -25.17
CA GLU A 67 79.51 57.41 -26.43
C GLU A 67 78.54 56.85 -27.50
N GLU A 68 78.46 57.63 -28.57
CA GLU A 68 78.38 57.21 -29.97
C GLU A 68 77.05 56.82 -30.63
N GLU A 69 76.88 57.45 -31.80
CA GLU A 69 76.05 57.03 -32.93
C GLU A 69 74.53 57.19 -32.76
N SER A 70 74.09 58.45 -32.66
CA SER A 70 72.76 58.85 -33.14
C SER A 70 72.70 58.62 -34.65
N SER A 71 72.47 57.36 -35.03
CA SER A 71 71.89 57.03 -36.32
C SER A 71 70.48 57.60 -36.31
N GLU A 72 70.32 58.72 -37.02
CA GLU A 72 69.03 59.25 -37.43
C GLU A 72 68.31 58.13 -38.20
N MET A 73 67.55 57.30 -37.48
CA MET A 73 66.62 56.39 -38.11
C MET A 73 65.70 57.26 -38.94
N ASP A 74 65.76 57.07 -40.25
CA ASP A 74 64.87 57.70 -41.23
C ASP A 74 63.44 57.70 -40.67
N ASP A 75 62.88 58.89 -40.41
CA ASP A 75 61.54 59.05 -39.84
C ASP A 75 60.51 58.30 -40.70
N GLU A 76 60.76 58.20 -42.01
CA GLU A 76 59.96 57.40 -42.93
C GLU A 76 59.98 55.90 -42.60
N ASP A 77 61.07 55.35 -42.07
CA ASP A 77 61.16 53.94 -41.65
C ASP A 77 60.37 53.68 -40.36
N CYS A 78 60.42 54.63 -39.42
CA CYS A 78 59.56 54.62 -38.23
C CYS A 78 58.07 54.68 -38.60
N GLU A 79 57.70 55.54 -39.55
CA GLU A 79 56.32 55.64 -40.06
C GLU A 79 55.90 54.37 -40.82
N ARG A 80 56.80 53.76 -41.60
CA ARG A 80 56.55 52.47 -42.28
C ARG A 80 56.25 51.36 -41.28
N ARG A 81 57.06 51.20 -40.23
CA ARG A 81 56.85 50.17 -39.19
C ARG A 81 55.57 50.39 -38.40
N ARG A 82 55.25 51.65 -38.07
CA ARG A 82 53.97 52.01 -37.44
C ARG A 82 52.78 51.64 -38.33
N SER A 83 52.87 51.91 -39.63
CA SER A 83 51.80 51.58 -40.58
C SER A 83 51.60 50.06 -40.71
N GLN A 84 52.69 49.29 -40.79
CA GLN A 84 52.64 47.82 -40.81
C GLN A 84 51.97 47.25 -39.55
N CYS A 85 52.29 47.78 -38.37
CA CYS A 85 51.66 47.37 -37.11
C CYS A 85 50.14 47.68 -37.09
N LEU A 86 49.72 48.82 -37.65
CA LEU A 86 48.30 49.15 -37.78
C LEU A 86 47.58 48.24 -38.78
N ASP A 87 48.22 47.88 -39.89
CA ASP A 87 47.68 46.94 -40.87
C ASP A 87 47.52 45.54 -40.25
N GLU A 88 48.52 45.05 -39.50
CA GLU A 88 48.46 43.78 -38.76
C GLU A 88 47.32 43.78 -37.71
N MET A 89 47.17 44.88 -36.97
CA MET A 89 46.05 45.05 -36.02
C MET A 89 44.70 45.01 -36.72
N SER A 90 44.56 45.70 -37.86
CA SER A 90 43.34 45.69 -38.67
C SER A 90 43.03 44.29 -39.22
N ASP A 91 44.05 43.55 -39.64
CA ASP A 91 43.90 42.17 -40.11
C ASP A 91 43.48 41.23 -38.97
N LEU A 92 44.05 41.39 -37.77
CA LEU A 92 43.64 40.64 -36.57
C LEU A 92 42.19 40.94 -36.17
N GLU A 93 41.78 42.21 -36.17
CA GLU A 93 40.39 42.61 -35.89
C GLU A 93 39.41 41.99 -36.88
N LYS A 94 39.78 41.98 -38.18
CA LYS A 94 38.97 41.35 -39.23
C LYS A 94 38.86 39.84 -39.02
N GLN A 95 39.97 39.16 -38.72
CA GLN A 95 39.97 37.72 -38.41
C GLN A 95 39.10 37.41 -37.19
N PHE A 96 39.16 38.25 -36.15
CA PHE A 96 38.33 38.10 -34.96
C PHE A 96 36.84 38.23 -35.28
N LEU A 97 36.45 39.21 -36.11
CA LEU A 97 35.06 39.37 -36.57
C LEU A 97 34.60 38.17 -37.40
N GLU A 98 35.43 37.67 -38.32
CA GLU A 98 35.12 36.48 -39.11
C GLU A 98 34.96 35.23 -38.24
N LEU A 99 35.82 35.04 -37.23
CA LEU A 99 35.74 33.92 -36.30
C LEU A 99 34.46 33.99 -35.46
N LYS A 100 34.15 35.19 -34.96
CA LYS A 100 32.93 35.47 -34.20
C LYS A 100 31.69 35.16 -35.02
N ASP A 101 31.62 35.60 -36.27
CA ASP A 101 30.48 35.34 -37.15
C ASP A 101 30.33 33.85 -37.47
N LYS A 102 31.44 33.13 -37.70
CA LYS A 102 31.42 31.67 -37.88
C LYS A 102 30.86 30.97 -36.64
N LEU A 103 31.32 31.35 -35.45
CA LEU A 103 30.82 30.79 -34.18
C LEU A 103 29.30 31.03 -34.03
N PHE A 104 28.81 32.24 -34.31
CA PHE A 104 27.37 32.51 -34.25
C PHE A 104 26.57 31.71 -35.26
N GLN A 105 27.06 31.58 -36.50
CA GLN A 105 26.41 30.77 -37.53
C GLN A 105 26.37 29.29 -37.15
N GLU A 106 27.46 28.75 -36.60
CA GLU A 106 27.51 27.37 -36.11
C GLU A 106 26.52 27.14 -34.96
N ARG A 107 26.48 28.04 -33.97
CA ARG A 107 25.50 27.96 -32.87
C ARG A 107 24.07 28.03 -33.37
N LEU A 108 23.78 28.93 -34.30
CA LEU A 108 22.46 29.05 -34.93
C LEU A 108 22.09 27.76 -35.68
N ASN A 109 23.04 27.16 -36.39
CA ASN A 109 22.83 25.92 -37.12
C ASN A 109 22.61 24.73 -36.19
N GLN A 110 23.36 24.62 -35.09
CA GLN A 110 23.13 23.60 -34.05
C GLN A 110 21.68 23.66 -33.52
N VAL A 111 21.19 24.87 -33.22
CA VAL A 111 19.81 25.07 -32.75
C VAL A 111 18.79 24.73 -33.84
N LYS A 112 19.04 25.14 -35.09
CA LYS A 112 18.16 24.80 -36.23
C LYS A 112 18.07 23.29 -36.46
N MET A 113 19.18 22.56 -36.37
CA MET A 113 19.21 21.10 -36.51
C MET A 113 18.41 20.41 -35.40
N LYS A 114 18.63 20.80 -34.14
CA LYS A 114 17.83 20.27 -33.02
C LYS A 114 16.33 20.56 -33.20
N LEU A 115 15.99 21.77 -33.66
CA LEU A 115 14.59 22.13 -33.95
C LEU A 115 14.00 21.26 -35.06
N GLU A 116 14.75 21.00 -36.13
CA GLU A 116 14.31 20.13 -37.23
C GLU A 116 14.15 18.67 -36.78
N GLU A 117 15.05 18.15 -35.95
CA GLU A 117 14.92 16.82 -35.34
C GLU A 117 13.64 16.68 -34.52
N VAL A 118 13.28 17.71 -33.76
CA VAL A 118 12.02 17.75 -33.00
C VAL A 118 10.81 17.81 -33.94
N LEU A 119 10.83 18.70 -34.93
CA LEU A 119 9.73 18.86 -35.90
C LEU A 119 9.50 17.60 -36.74
N THR A 120 10.58 16.90 -37.11
CA THR A 120 10.51 15.63 -37.84
C THR A 120 10.23 14.42 -36.95
N GLY A 121 10.14 14.62 -35.62
CA GLY A 121 9.88 13.55 -34.65
C GLY A 121 11.04 12.55 -34.52
N LYS A 122 12.26 12.95 -34.90
CA LYS A 122 13.48 12.13 -34.84
C LYS A 122 14.31 12.38 -33.59
N ALA A 123 14.01 13.45 -32.84
CA ALA A 123 14.71 13.80 -31.60
C ALA A 123 14.71 12.61 -30.62
N ALA A 124 15.90 12.04 -30.38
CA ALA A 124 16.08 10.83 -29.59
C ALA A 124 15.61 11.03 -28.13
N GLU A 125 15.86 12.22 -27.57
CA GLU A 125 15.49 12.63 -26.21
C GLU A 125 14.00 12.41 -25.89
N TYR A 126 13.12 12.50 -26.89
CA TYR A 126 11.68 12.28 -26.72
C TYR A 126 11.22 10.90 -27.20
N ARG A 127 11.96 10.28 -28.12
CA ARG A 127 11.59 9.01 -28.73
C ARG A 127 11.72 7.85 -27.74
N GLU A 128 12.78 7.81 -26.96
CA GLU A 128 12.97 6.75 -25.95
C GLU A 128 11.88 6.79 -24.87
N PRO A 129 11.61 7.92 -24.20
CA PRO A 129 10.49 8.02 -23.25
C PRO A 129 9.14 7.67 -23.88
N LEU A 130 8.92 8.05 -25.14
CA LEU A 130 7.68 7.70 -25.85
C LEU A 130 7.56 6.19 -26.07
N ALA A 131 8.63 5.51 -26.47
CA ALA A 131 8.64 4.06 -26.65
C ALA A 131 8.38 3.33 -25.32
N THR A 132 9.03 3.78 -24.23
CA THR A 132 8.77 3.26 -22.89
C THR A 132 7.32 3.47 -22.46
N LEU A 133 6.74 4.65 -22.73
CA LEU A 133 5.34 4.93 -22.41
C LEU A 133 4.38 4.04 -23.20
N GLN A 134 4.66 3.81 -24.48
CA GLN A 134 3.89 2.91 -25.34
C GLN A 134 3.95 1.47 -24.84
N GLN A 135 5.13 0.99 -24.43
CA GLN A 135 5.30 -0.33 -23.83
C GLN A 135 4.51 -0.46 -22.53
N ASN A 136 4.57 0.54 -21.65
CA ASN A 136 3.79 0.57 -20.40
C ASN A 136 2.28 0.53 -20.67
N LEU A 137 1.79 1.29 -21.67
CA LEU A 137 0.39 1.24 -22.09
C LEU A 137 -0.01 -0.17 -22.54
N GLN A 138 0.83 -0.82 -23.35
CA GLN A 138 0.59 -2.17 -23.82
C GLN A 138 0.52 -3.17 -22.65
N GLN A 139 1.48 -3.11 -21.73
CA GLN A 139 1.50 -3.96 -20.53
C GLN A 139 0.25 -3.73 -19.66
N ARG A 140 -0.11 -2.48 -19.37
CA ARG A 140 -1.32 -2.16 -18.59
C ARG A 140 -2.59 -2.69 -19.25
N THR A 141 -2.67 -2.61 -20.58
CA THR A 141 -3.82 -3.12 -21.34
C THR A 141 -3.90 -4.65 -21.26
N GLN A 142 -2.75 -5.34 -21.37
CA GLN A 142 -2.70 -6.80 -21.22
C GLN A 142 -3.11 -7.25 -19.82
N VAL A 143 -2.55 -6.62 -18.78
CA VAL A 143 -2.89 -6.92 -17.38
C VAL A 143 -4.38 -6.68 -17.12
N ALA A 144 -4.94 -5.57 -17.62
CA ALA A 144 -6.37 -5.30 -17.50
C ALA A 144 -7.23 -6.36 -18.22
N GLY A 145 -6.76 -6.87 -19.35
CA GLY A 145 -7.39 -7.98 -20.08
C GLY A 145 -7.44 -9.26 -19.25
N VAL A 146 -6.31 -9.68 -18.69
CA VAL A 146 -6.21 -10.86 -17.81
C VAL A 146 -7.08 -10.70 -16.56
N TYR A 147 -7.03 -9.52 -15.94
CA TYR A 147 -7.85 -9.22 -14.76
C TYR A 147 -9.35 -9.35 -15.05
N ARG A 148 -9.80 -8.81 -16.19
CA ARG A 148 -11.20 -8.94 -16.62
C ARG A 148 -11.59 -10.41 -16.80
N GLU A 149 -10.73 -11.21 -17.41
CA GLU A 149 -11.00 -12.65 -17.61
C GLU A 149 -11.09 -13.40 -16.29
N LEU A 150 -10.19 -13.14 -15.34
CA LEU A 150 -10.24 -13.70 -14.00
C LEU A 150 -11.53 -13.31 -13.26
N CYS A 151 -11.95 -12.03 -13.34
CA CYS A 151 -13.21 -11.60 -12.76
C CYS A 151 -14.42 -12.34 -13.34
N LEU A 152 -14.43 -12.58 -14.66
CA LEU A 152 -15.50 -13.34 -15.31
C LEU A 152 -15.51 -14.80 -14.82
N GLN A 153 -14.35 -15.44 -14.70
CA GLN A 153 -14.24 -16.81 -14.17
C GLN A 153 -14.76 -16.89 -12.72
N VAL A 154 -14.40 -15.91 -11.86
CA VAL A 154 -14.91 -15.86 -10.49
C VAL A 154 -16.44 -15.75 -10.45
N VAL A 155 -17.03 -14.92 -11.32
CA VAL A 155 -18.50 -14.80 -11.41
C VAL A 155 -19.13 -16.10 -11.90
N GLN A 156 -18.52 -16.77 -12.88
CA GLN A 156 -18.97 -18.07 -13.37
C GLN A 156 -18.94 -19.13 -12.26
N HIS A 157 -17.82 -19.27 -11.55
CA HIS A 157 -17.71 -20.24 -10.45
C HIS A 157 -18.73 -19.97 -9.35
N LYS A 158 -18.95 -18.69 -8.96
CA LYS A 158 -19.98 -18.34 -7.99
C LYS A 158 -21.38 -18.77 -8.47
N HIS A 159 -21.68 -18.51 -9.73
CA HIS A 159 -22.96 -18.92 -10.32
C HIS A 159 -23.12 -20.45 -10.33
N GLU A 160 -22.07 -21.18 -10.70
CA GLU A 160 -22.07 -22.65 -10.72
C GLU A 160 -22.26 -23.24 -9.33
N CYS A 161 -21.54 -22.71 -8.32
CA CYS A 161 -21.70 -23.11 -6.93
C CYS A 161 -23.13 -22.87 -6.43
N GLU A 162 -23.72 -21.70 -6.74
CA GLU A 162 -25.09 -21.38 -6.34
C GLU A 162 -26.10 -22.35 -6.97
N VAL A 163 -25.95 -22.63 -8.28
CA VAL A 163 -26.79 -23.59 -8.99
C VAL A 163 -26.66 -24.99 -8.41
N GLN A 164 -25.45 -25.41 -8.05
CA GLN A 164 -25.21 -26.70 -7.43
C GLN A 164 -25.81 -26.76 -6.02
N GLY A 165 -25.62 -25.74 -5.19
CA GLY A 165 -26.19 -25.63 -3.86
C GLY A 165 -27.72 -25.70 -3.89
N ALA A 166 -28.36 -24.97 -4.79
CA ALA A 166 -29.81 -25.00 -4.97
C ALA A 166 -30.33 -26.39 -5.38
N LYS A 167 -29.61 -27.10 -6.25
CA LYS A 167 -29.96 -28.48 -6.64
C LYS A 167 -29.86 -29.44 -5.47
N GLN A 168 -28.76 -29.40 -4.72
CA GLN A 168 -28.54 -30.26 -3.57
C GLN A 168 -29.57 -29.99 -2.48
N HIS A 169 -29.88 -28.72 -2.21
CA HIS A 169 -30.92 -28.33 -1.26
C HIS A 169 -32.30 -28.87 -1.66
N LEU A 170 -32.66 -28.80 -2.95
CA LEU A 170 -33.91 -29.37 -3.44
C LEU A 170 -33.96 -30.90 -3.25
N GLU A 171 -32.85 -31.59 -3.54
CA GLU A 171 -32.75 -33.05 -3.39
C GLU A 171 -32.82 -33.49 -1.92
N SER A 172 -32.19 -32.73 -1.01
CA SER A 172 -32.27 -32.99 0.43
C SER A 172 -33.68 -32.76 0.97
N GLU A 173 -34.33 -31.65 0.61
CA GLU A 173 -35.70 -31.34 1.02
C GLU A 173 -36.68 -32.39 0.52
N ARG A 174 -36.53 -32.83 -0.73
CA ARG A 174 -37.31 -33.93 -1.30
C ARG A 174 -37.14 -35.19 -0.45
N THR A 175 -35.91 -35.57 -0.12
CA THR A 175 -35.62 -36.79 0.65
C THR A 175 -36.20 -36.70 2.06
N LEU A 176 -35.99 -35.56 2.73
CA LEU A 176 -36.51 -35.30 4.07
C LEU A 176 -38.04 -35.37 4.11
N LEU A 177 -38.73 -34.84 3.10
CA LEU A 177 -40.18 -34.92 2.97
C LEU A 177 -40.66 -36.38 2.82
N PHE A 178 -39.97 -37.19 2.00
CA PHE A 178 -40.30 -38.60 1.85
C PHE A 178 -40.12 -39.37 3.17
N ASP A 179 -39.05 -39.11 3.92
CA ASP A 179 -38.83 -39.72 5.23
C ASP A 179 -39.83 -39.25 6.28
N ALA A 180 -40.22 -37.98 6.26
CA ALA A 180 -41.27 -37.45 7.12
C ALA A 180 -42.63 -38.12 6.83
N MET A 181 -43.02 -38.26 5.56
CA MET A 181 -44.24 -38.97 5.18
C MET A 181 -44.18 -40.45 5.58
N LYS A 182 -43.05 -41.11 5.37
CA LYS A 182 -42.84 -42.51 5.76
C LYS A 182 -42.97 -42.69 7.27
N THR A 183 -42.34 -41.83 8.07
CA THR A 183 -42.43 -41.90 9.54
C THR A 183 -43.83 -41.62 10.04
N GLU A 184 -44.55 -40.67 9.45
CA GLU A 184 -45.96 -40.41 9.77
C GLU A 184 -46.86 -41.63 9.47
N LEU A 185 -46.65 -42.29 8.33
CA LEU A 185 -47.39 -43.49 7.98
C LEU A 185 -47.08 -44.66 8.92
N LEU A 186 -45.81 -44.90 9.24
CA LEU A 186 -45.41 -45.94 10.19
C LEU A 186 -45.98 -45.69 11.59
N GLU A 187 -45.99 -44.43 12.04
CA GLU A 187 -46.57 -44.04 13.31
C GLU A 187 -48.11 -44.20 13.32
N LYS A 188 -48.79 -43.88 12.21
CA LYS A 188 -50.23 -44.17 12.06
C LYS A 188 -50.51 -45.67 12.13
N ILE A 189 -49.70 -46.50 11.46
CA ILE A 189 -49.82 -47.96 11.52
C ILE A 189 -49.63 -48.43 12.97
N ARG A 190 -48.57 -47.99 13.65
CA ARG A 190 -48.29 -48.32 15.05
C ARG A 190 -49.46 -47.98 15.98
N ARG A 191 -50.04 -46.78 15.84
CA ARG A 191 -51.22 -46.39 16.64
C ARG A 191 -52.45 -47.24 16.35
N LEU A 192 -52.69 -47.60 15.09
CA LEU A 192 -53.80 -48.51 14.73
C LEU A 192 -53.58 -49.92 15.31
N GLU A 193 -52.34 -50.41 15.34
CA GLU A 193 -52.00 -51.68 15.96
C GLU A 193 -52.18 -51.62 17.49
N GLU A 194 -51.79 -50.52 18.12
CA GLU A 194 -52.02 -50.26 19.56
C GLU A 194 -53.52 -50.17 19.88
N ASP A 195 -54.31 -49.47 19.08
CA ASP A 195 -55.77 -49.36 19.24
C ASP A 195 -56.47 -50.71 19.06
N LYS A 196 -56.04 -51.52 18.08
CA LYS A 196 -56.52 -52.90 17.91
C LYS A 196 -56.20 -53.73 19.15
N GLN A 197 -54.95 -53.71 19.60
CA GLN A 197 -54.52 -54.46 20.78
C GLN A 197 -55.27 -54.00 22.03
N SER A 198 -55.42 -52.70 22.24
CA SER A 198 -56.21 -52.07 23.31
C SER A 198 -57.66 -52.57 23.27
N SER A 199 -58.32 -52.48 22.11
CA SER A 199 -59.69 -52.97 21.92
C SER A 199 -59.85 -54.45 22.30
N GLU A 200 -58.89 -55.31 21.94
CA GLU A 200 -58.90 -56.73 22.34
C GLU A 200 -58.86 -56.90 23.87
N TRP A 201 -58.08 -56.08 24.59
CA TRP A 201 -58.05 -56.09 26.07
C TRP A 201 -59.38 -55.64 26.71
N TRP A 202 -60.04 -54.63 26.14
CA TRP A 202 -61.36 -54.18 26.63
C TRP A 202 -62.48 -55.19 26.35
N ASN A 203 -62.37 -55.96 25.25
CA ASN A 203 -63.31 -57.02 24.91
C ASN A 203 -63.18 -58.29 25.78
N ASP A 204 -62.00 -58.56 26.36
CA ASP A 204 -61.80 -59.71 27.25
C ASP A 204 -62.44 -59.49 28.64
N ASP A 205 -62.50 -58.23 29.11
CA ASP A 205 -63.16 -57.87 30.38
C ASP A 205 -64.69 -58.08 30.34
N GLU A 206 -65.32 -58.01 29.16
CA GLU A 206 -66.72 -58.41 28.96
C GLU A 206 -66.93 -59.93 29.03
N LYS A 207 -65.90 -60.72 28.67
CA LYS A 207 -65.95 -62.20 28.78
C LYS A 207 -65.68 -62.69 30.20
N ILE A 208 -64.88 -61.96 30.99
CA ILE A 208 -64.55 -62.31 32.40
C ILE A 208 -65.76 -62.09 33.35
N LYS A 209 -66.70 -61.20 33.01
CA LYS A 209 -67.89 -60.92 33.83
C LYS A 209 -68.96 -62.03 33.84
N LYS A 210 -68.81 -63.11 33.08
CA LYS A 210 -69.75 -64.27 33.11
C LYS A 210 -69.31 -65.40 34.05
N CYS A 211 -68.12 -65.33 34.66
CA CYS A 211 -67.62 -66.35 35.58
C CYS A 211 -67.07 -65.75 36.89
N LYS A 212 -67.96 -65.31 37.80
CA LYS A 212 -67.61 -65.20 39.24
C LYS A 212 -68.85 -65.06 40.13
N ARG A 213 -69.40 -66.21 40.53
CA ARG A 213 -70.30 -66.33 41.68
C ARG A 213 -69.69 -67.28 42.73
N ARG A 214 -68.46 -67.02 43.17
CA ARG A 214 -67.91 -67.58 44.41
C ARG A 214 -66.59 -66.88 44.77
N SER A 215 -66.62 -66.01 45.76
CA SER A 215 -65.73 -66.05 46.93
C SER A 215 -65.70 -64.68 47.58
N HIS A 216 -66.40 -64.64 48.71
CA HIS A 216 -66.37 -63.59 49.69
C HIS A 216 -64.99 -63.48 50.35
N LEU A 217 -64.67 -62.24 50.75
CA LEU A 217 -63.80 -61.86 51.88
C LEU A 217 -62.30 -62.18 51.76
N ILE A 218 -61.49 -61.15 51.55
CA ILE A 218 -60.46 -60.71 52.51
C ILE A 218 -60.01 -59.30 52.07
N ARG A 219 -60.30 -58.33 52.93
CA ARG A 219 -59.76 -56.98 52.92
C ARG A 219 -58.77 -56.90 54.07
N SER A 220 -57.51 -56.60 53.76
CA SER A 220 -56.42 -56.23 54.67
C SER A 220 -55.24 -55.84 53.76
N ASP A 221 -54.40 -54.85 54.00
CA ASP A 221 -54.42 -53.60 54.75
C ASP A 221 -53.21 -52.85 54.17
N ARG A 222 -53.24 -51.52 54.28
CA ARG A 222 -52.41 -50.55 53.60
C ARG A 222 -50.93 -50.69 53.97
N LYS A 223 -50.06 -50.82 52.96
CA LYS A 223 -48.72 -50.21 52.96
C LYS A 223 -48.43 -49.67 51.57
N LYS A 224 -48.71 -48.37 51.38
CA LYS A 224 -48.23 -47.59 50.24
C LYS A 224 -46.69 -47.58 50.32
N LYS A 225 -46.03 -48.44 49.54
CA LYS A 225 -44.67 -48.13 49.12
C LYS A 225 -44.81 -46.98 48.12
N ALA A 226 -44.10 -45.88 48.37
CA ALA A 226 -44.02 -44.80 47.40
C ALA A 226 -43.63 -45.41 46.05
N ALA A 227 -44.41 -45.12 45.01
CA ALA A 227 -44.04 -45.48 43.65
C ALA A 227 -42.69 -44.79 43.40
N LEU A 228 -41.63 -45.59 43.22
CA LEU A 228 -40.41 -45.09 42.59
C LEU A 228 -40.85 -44.63 41.21
N VAL A 229 -40.86 -43.31 41.02
CA VAL A 229 -41.12 -42.67 39.73
C VAL A 229 -40.04 -43.17 38.78
N SER A 230 -40.35 -44.23 38.05
CA SER A 230 -39.58 -44.67 36.89
C SER A 230 -40.12 -43.86 35.71
N GLY A 231 -39.68 -42.62 35.63
CA GLY A 231 -39.89 -41.72 34.51
C GLY A 231 -38.53 -41.13 34.11
N PRO A 232 -38.39 -40.62 32.87
CA PRO A 232 -37.14 -40.02 32.42
C PRO A 232 -36.73 -38.92 33.39
N TYR A 233 -35.59 -39.12 34.06
CA TYR A 233 -35.07 -38.19 35.04
C TYR A 233 -34.59 -36.94 34.29
N ILE A 234 -35.20 -35.78 34.58
CA ILE A 234 -34.68 -34.50 34.10
C ILE A 234 -33.40 -34.23 34.88
N VAL A 235 -32.26 -34.53 34.25
CA VAL A 235 -30.95 -34.24 34.80
C VAL A 235 -30.71 -32.73 34.65
N TYR A 236 -30.81 -31.97 35.74
CA TYR A 236 -30.54 -30.52 35.75
C TYR A 236 -29.05 -30.18 35.69
N MET A 237 -28.17 -31.16 35.95
CA MET A 237 -26.72 -30.97 36.00
C MET A 237 -26.05 -31.67 34.83
N LEU A 238 -25.31 -30.94 34.00
CA LEU A 238 -24.48 -31.53 32.96
C LEU A 238 -23.49 -32.54 33.56
N ARG A 239 -23.10 -33.55 32.79
CA ARG A 239 -22.06 -34.51 33.24
C ARG A 239 -20.71 -33.80 33.22
N ASP A 240 -19.80 -34.21 34.08
CA ASP A 240 -18.45 -33.62 34.16
C ASP A 240 -17.72 -33.61 32.80
N ILE A 241 -17.98 -34.61 31.95
CA ILE A 241 -17.43 -34.69 30.59
C ILE A 241 -17.92 -33.54 29.71
N ASP A 242 -19.23 -33.25 29.73
CA ASP A 242 -19.83 -32.18 28.93
C ASP A 242 -19.35 -30.80 29.43
N ILE A 243 -19.18 -30.64 30.75
CA ILE A 243 -18.61 -29.43 31.37
C ILE A 243 -17.15 -29.23 30.95
N LEU A 244 -16.35 -30.29 30.89
CA LEU A 244 -14.95 -30.23 30.46
C LEU A 244 -14.80 -29.95 28.97
N GLU A 245 -15.70 -30.49 28.15
CA GLU A 245 -15.76 -30.21 26.71
C GLU A 245 -16.10 -28.74 26.45
N ASP A 246 -17.17 -28.23 27.09
CA ASP A 246 -17.56 -26.81 27.02
C ASP A 246 -16.45 -25.89 27.56
N TRP A 247 -15.80 -26.27 28.66
CA TRP A 247 -14.66 -25.52 29.19
C TRP A 247 -13.50 -25.43 28.18
N THR A 248 -13.26 -26.53 27.45
CA THR A 248 -12.23 -26.58 26.41
C THR A 248 -12.65 -25.77 25.19
N ALA A 249 -13.93 -25.82 24.80
CA ALA A 249 -14.49 -25.01 23.72
C ALA A 249 -14.41 -23.52 24.03
N ILE A 250 -14.76 -23.10 25.26
CA ILE A 250 -14.63 -21.71 25.73
C ILE A 250 -13.17 -21.27 25.72
N LYS A 251 -12.24 -22.14 26.17
CA LYS A 251 -10.80 -21.82 26.15
C LYS A 251 -10.27 -21.65 24.71
N LYS A 252 -10.74 -22.49 23.78
CA LYS A 252 -10.41 -22.42 22.35
C LYS A 252 -11.02 -21.17 21.70
N ALA A 253 -12.29 -20.88 21.95
CA ALA A 253 -12.96 -19.67 21.49
C ALA A 253 -12.32 -18.41 22.07
N LYS A 254 -11.93 -18.41 23.35
CA LYS A 254 -11.19 -17.30 23.97
C LYS A 254 -9.78 -17.14 23.41
N ALA A 255 -9.13 -18.22 22.97
CA ALA A 255 -7.86 -18.13 22.26
C ALA A 255 -8.04 -17.58 20.83
N ALA A 256 -9.15 -17.89 20.16
CA ALA A 256 -9.52 -17.32 18.86
C ALA A 256 -10.00 -15.85 18.98
N LEU A 257 -10.67 -15.49 20.08
CA LEU A 257 -11.10 -14.13 20.43
C LEU A 257 -10.03 -13.30 21.14
N MET A 258 -8.92 -13.92 21.60
CA MET A 258 -7.75 -13.12 21.94
C MET A 258 -7.40 -12.41 20.65
N PRO A 259 -7.51 -11.07 20.59
CA PRO A 259 -7.08 -10.37 19.40
C PRO A 259 -5.63 -10.81 19.22
N LEU A 260 -5.34 -11.52 18.13
CA LEU A 260 -4.04 -11.50 17.51
C LEU A 260 -3.62 -10.06 17.68
N LYS A 261 -2.63 -9.79 18.56
CA LYS A 261 -2.22 -8.43 18.89
C LYS A 261 -2.17 -7.73 17.56
N LYS A 262 -3.19 -6.91 17.28
CA LYS A 262 -3.15 -5.97 16.19
C LYS A 262 -1.89 -5.24 16.58
N LYS A 263 -0.80 -5.51 15.88
CA LYS A 263 0.35 -4.62 15.89
C LYS A 263 -0.32 -3.28 15.72
N ALA A 264 -0.31 -2.50 16.81
CA ALA A 264 -0.96 -1.21 16.86
C ALA A 264 -0.60 -0.56 15.54
N ASP A 265 -1.64 -0.35 14.74
CA ASP A 265 -1.64 0.22 13.42
C ASP A 265 -0.23 0.65 13.01
N ASN A 266 0.52 -0.23 12.35
CA ASN A 266 1.71 0.19 11.63
C ASN A 266 1.19 0.92 10.39
N ARG A 267 0.47 2.02 10.62
CA ARG A 267 0.26 3.09 9.67
C ARG A 267 1.68 3.52 9.38
N GLN A 268 2.28 2.92 8.35
CA GLN A 268 3.41 3.50 7.67
C GLN A 268 2.86 4.82 7.12
N VAL A 269 2.89 5.84 7.97
CA VAL A 269 2.52 7.17 7.58
C VAL A 269 3.51 7.52 6.48
N SER A 270 3.00 7.78 5.28
CA SER A 270 3.82 8.23 4.17
C SER A 270 4.32 9.63 4.52
N VAL A 271 5.54 9.69 5.06
CA VAL A 271 6.23 10.94 5.37
C VAL A 271 7.42 11.05 4.43
N ARG A 272 7.35 12.03 3.52
CA ARG A 272 8.41 12.32 2.54
C ARG A 272 8.79 13.79 2.61
N TYR A 273 10.07 14.06 2.43
CA TYR A 273 10.60 15.41 2.28
C TYR A 273 10.94 15.62 0.81
N GLU A 274 10.34 16.63 0.20
CA GLU A 274 10.51 16.92 -1.23
C GLU A 274 10.45 18.44 -1.42
N ASP A 275 11.51 18.99 -2.05
CA ASP A 275 11.59 20.40 -2.44
C ASP A 275 11.25 21.42 -1.33
N GLY A 276 11.87 21.27 -0.15
CA GLY A 276 11.66 22.18 0.99
C GLY A 276 10.31 22.08 1.68
N ALA A 277 9.47 21.10 1.31
CA ALA A 277 8.17 20.83 1.92
C ALA A 277 8.13 19.42 2.54
N LEU A 278 7.41 19.30 3.66
CA LEU A 278 7.12 18.02 4.31
C LEU A 278 5.76 17.52 3.81
N PHE A 279 5.71 16.31 3.30
CA PHE A 279 4.46 15.62 3.02
C PHE A 279 4.19 14.62 4.13
N TYR A 280 3.05 14.72 4.81
CA TYR A 280 2.64 13.81 5.87
C TYR A 280 1.21 13.33 5.56
N ASP A 281 1.06 12.01 5.38
CA ASP A 281 -0.24 11.38 5.05
C ASP A 281 -0.93 11.96 3.80
N GLY A 282 -0.13 12.38 2.81
CA GLY A 282 -0.60 12.99 1.56
C GLY A 282 -0.80 14.51 1.62
N GLU A 283 -0.73 15.13 2.80
CA GLU A 283 -0.83 16.59 2.95
C GLU A 283 0.54 17.27 2.87
N ARG A 284 0.62 18.40 2.14
CA ARG A 284 1.84 19.20 1.99
C ARG A 284 1.91 20.29 3.07
N PHE A 285 3.02 20.34 3.78
CA PHE A 285 3.34 21.35 4.79
C PHE A 285 4.61 22.11 4.42
N SER A 286 4.58 23.43 4.54
CA SER A 286 5.71 24.33 4.27
C SER A 286 6.11 25.12 5.51
N LYS A 287 7.32 25.71 5.49
CA LYS A 287 7.78 26.65 6.52
C LYS A 287 6.76 27.78 6.70
N GLY A 288 6.33 28.02 7.93
CA GLY A 288 5.29 28.99 8.31
C GLY A 288 3.88 28.40 8.47
N SER A 289 3.66 27.13 8.11
CA SER A 289 2.34 26.49 8.28
C SER A 289 2.02 26.25 9.76
N SER A 290 0.80 26.57 10.17
CA SER A 290 0.26 26.23 11.49
C SER A 290 -0.32 24.82 11.46
N VAL A 291 0.11 23.96 12.37
CA VAL A 291 -0.28 22.55 12.46
C VAL A 291 -0.55 22.17 13.91
N VAL A 292 -1.41 21.18 14.11
CA VAL A 292 -1.63 20.55 15.40
C VAL A 292 -0.68 19.37 15.52
N LEU A 293 0.20 19.45 16.51
CA LEU A 293 1.19 18.42 16.80
C LEU A 293 0.78 17.62 18.04
N GLU A 294 0.70 16.31 17.86
CA GLU A 294 0.40 15.33 18.90
C GLU A 294 1.70 14.61 19.28
N VAL A 295 2.18 14.88 20.50
CA VAL A 295 3.45 14.33 21.01
C VAL A 295 3.12 13.39 22.17
N ASN A 296 3.19 12.07 21.94
CA ASN A 296 3.11 10.98 22.94
C ASN A 296 2.23 11.29 24.16
N ASP A 297 0.95 10.89 24.12
CA ASP A 297 -0.05 10.98 25.19
C ASP A 297 -0.28 12.36 25.84
N ASN A 298 0.40 13.43 25.37
CA ASN A 298 0.11 14.79 25.78
C ASN A 298 -0.96 15.42 24.88
N SER A 299 -1.69 16.39 25.44
CA SER A 299 -2.72 17.14 24.72
C SER A 299 -2.21 17.72 23.39
N PRO A 300 -2.99 17.64 22.32
CA PRO A 300 -2.62 18.20 21.02
C PRO A 300 -2.34 19.70 21.15
N ALA A 301 -1.18 20.14 20.64
CA ALA A 301 -0.75 21.53 20.74
C ALA A 301 -0.65 22.16 19.34
N GLN A 302 -1.14 23.38 19.19
CA GLN A 302 -0.99 24.16 17.97
C GLN A 302 0.43 24.72 17.89
N VAL A 303 1.12 24.42 16.79
CA VAL A 303 2.52 24.79 16.54
C VAL A 303 2.71 25.31 15.12
N VAL A 304 3.75 26.11 14.91
CA VAL A 304 4.13 26.63 13.59
C VAL A 304 5.43 25.98 13.14
N ILE A 305 5.49 25.55 11.88
CA ILE A 305 6.70 24.97 11.29
C ILE A 305 7.72 26.10 11.03
N THR A 306 8.88 26.02 11.67
CA THR A 306 9.94 27.05 11.56
C THR A 306 11.10 26.65 10.65
N GLY A 307 11.31 25.35 10.43
CA GLY A 307 12.33 24.83 9.54
C GLY A 307 12.03 23.39 9.17
N ILE A 308 12.29 23.02 7.91
CA ILE A 308 12.12 21.68 7.39
C ILE A 308 13.43 21.28 6.72
N SER A 309 13.93 20.08 7.01
CA SER A 309 15.11 19.50 6.40
C SER A 309 14.83 18.04 6.04
N ALA A 310 15.76 17.40 5.32
CA ALA A 310 15.62 16.00 4.88
C ALA A 310 15.43 15.00 6.02
N GLY A 311 15.93 15.29 7.24
CA GLY A 311 15.87 14.37 8.38
C GLY A 311 15.10 14.88 9.60
N GLU A 312 14.89 16.19 9.72
CA GLU A 312 14.28 16.81 10.90
C GLU A 312 13.38 18.00 10.57
N VAL A 313 12.39 18.23 11.42
CA VAL A 313 11.40 19.31 11.33
C VAL A 313 11.35 20.05 12.66
N TRP A 314 11.41 21.38 12.58
CA TRP A 314 11.40 22.28 13.73
C TRP A 314 10.05 22.94 13.91
N PHE A 315 9.41 22.69 15.05
CA PHE A 315 8.13 23.27 15.42
C PHE A 315 8.33 24.35 16.49
N LYS A 316 7.56 25.44 16.43
CA LYS A 316 7.49 26.46 17.48
C LYS A 316 6.07 26.52 18.04
N ARG A 317 5.94 26.34 19.35
CA ARG A 317 4.67 26.47 20.08
C ARG A 317 4.31 27.93 20.32
N THR A 318 3.06 28.17 20.69
CA THR A 318 2.53 29.50 21.06
C THR A 318 3.21 30.07 22.30
N ASP A 319 3.77 29.21 23.17
CA ASP A 319 4.59 29.58 24.34
C ASP A 319 6.04 30.00 23.97
N GLY A 320 6.41 29.95 22.69
CA GLY A 320 7.75 30.27 22.19
C GLY A 320 8.76 29.13 22.26
N THR A 321 8.41 27.99 22.85
CA THR A 321 9.29 26.80 22.90
C THR A 321 9.43 26.18 21.52
N LYS A 322 10.65 25.73 21.21
CA LYS A 322 10.96 25.05 19.95
C LYS A 322 11.11 23.55 20.22
N THR A 323 10.47 22.73 19.41
CA THR A 323 10.54 21.27 19.48
C THR A 323 11.07 20.73 18.17
N LYS A 324 12.11 19.90 18.24
CA LYS A 324 12.69 19.21 17.09
C LYS A 324 12.14 17.79 17.00
N ILE A 325 11.62 17.41 15.85
CA ILE A 325 11.11 16.06 15.58
C ILE A 325 11.81 15.51 14.34
N TYR A 326 12.26 14.26 14.42
CA TYR A 326 12.87 13.58 13.29
C TYR A 326 11.79 13.01 12.36
N VAL A 327 12.02 13.05 11.05
CA VAL A 327 11.13 12.45 10.04
C VAL A 327 10.89 10.97 10.34
N SER A 328 11.92 10.26 10.82
CA SER A 328 11.82 8.87 11.24
C SER A 328 10.88 8.63 12.43
N GLN A 329 10.64 9.63 13.29
CA GLN A 329 9.68 9.53 14.40
C GLN A 329 8.24 9.69 13.90
N LEU A 330 8.03 10.52 12.86
CA LEU A 330 6.75 10.69 12.18
C LEU A 330 6.39 9.44 11.36
N GLN A 331 7.35 8.85 10.65
CA GLN A 331 7.18 7.60 9.90
C GLN A 331 6.85 6.40 10.79
N LYS A 332 7.42 6.38 12.00
CA LYS A 332 7.17 5.34 13.02
C LYS A 332 5.88 5.58 13.83
N GLY A 333 5.10 6.62 13.50
CA GLY A 333 3.85 6.93 14.18
C GLY A 333 4.00 7.39 15.63
N LYS A 334 5.20 7.80 16.08
CA LYS A 334 5.41 8.31 17.45
C LYS A 334 4.82 9.70 17.66
N HIS A 335 4.82 10.49 16.59
CA HIS A 335 4.26 11.84 16.60
C HIS A 335 3.32 11.97 15.39
N ALA A 336 2.19 12.65 15.60
CA ALA A 336 1.23 12.90 14.54
C ALA A 336 1.08 14.40 14.29
N ILE A 337 0.95 14.77 13.02
CA ILE A 337 0.77 16.14 12.57
C ILE A 337 -0.56 16.21 11.82
N ARG A 338 -1.37 17.21 12.13
CA ARG A 338 -2.60 17.52 11.38
C ARG A 338 -2.62 19.01 11.04
N LYS A 339 -3.27 19.39 9.95
CA LYS A 339 -3.52 20.79 9.64
C LYS A 339 -4.39 21.43 10.73
N ALA A 340 -3.98 22.60 11.22
CA ALA A 340 -4.70 23.35 12.24
C ALA A 340 -5.93 24.09 11.70
#